data_AF-A0A9D0NWM4-F1
#
_entry.id   AF-A0A9D0NWM4-F1
#
_cell.length_a   1.000
_cell.length_b   1.000
_cell.length_c   1.000
_cell.angle_alpha   90.00
_cell.angle_beta   90.00
_cell.angle_gamma   90.00
#
_symmetry.space_group_name_H-M   'P 1'
#
loop_
_entity.id
_entity.type
_entity.pdbx_description
1 polymer ?
#
loop_
_entity_poly.entity_id
_entity_poly.type
_entity_poly.pdbx_seq_one_letter_code
_entity_poly.pdbx_strand_id
1 'polypeptide(L)'
;MKNISKNIYSVGLTILALTFSAALTPAKAQLTTMQVQRASTNGPLYELPLFANDLKPGERYYTSDHADSTTQRFGYDISARRLAGDRWKSLKPGITGDEHWDNPKNANYIVFGKPFYAMKDGTIIACWRNAPENPRPKLPSESNGATPNAEKMWWHRFHRNGLLAGGGNHLWILHDDGTRALYAHAKKGSIPQSLCPRNQAKFSEKPDKSKKDENGMYDPIALKPSERKRVKAGQFLGRIGHTGSSTGPHIHIHVERKNADGKWRADPMRFRRGLSTDWNGGKADITKWTSFSGKAITKGAVLFWPPTRLTNQYARHKASLGSFPRMFKHLANSGFSPSLIDGYSVGGKVFLNYTWEPAKRPWRAYFGLTPSNFQAKLDKARQDDYAPLFIDSYLQAGKIRYSVIYEKGKPGKWRLRFNLNGQQHQENFNKAKASGLNPVTVSVISVNGQRRYTSLYRSDKIGSWYENPAIREADYQKVFDEQKAKGRLPIYLNGYMHNGTPYLSAIFASKYKNKTRARHGLSSGGYQSETEKAWKDGFEIQSVTAFDGAESQHRFGAVWVKP
;
A
#
# COMPACT_ATOMS: atom_id res chain seq x y z
N MET A 1 13.74 68.41 -53.15
CA MET A 1 12.49 69.00 -53.68
C MET A 1 11.35 68.01 -53.48
N LYS A 2 10.32 68.46 -52.76
CA LYS A 2 8.89 68.04 -52.73
C LYS A 2 8.51 66.53 -52.74
N ASN A 3 7.91 66.13 -51.61
CA ASN A 3 6.68 65.34 -51.39
C ASN A 3 6.30 64.20 -52.38
N ILE A 4 5.89 63.05 -51.82
CA ILE A 4 4.48 62.63 -51.78
C ILE A 4 4.31 61.42 -50.83
N SER A 5 3.21 61.47 -50.09
CA SER A 5 2.67 60.53 -49.12
C SER A 5 2.28 59.16 -49.71
N LYS A 6 2.26 58.12 -48.87
CA LYS A 6 1.26 57.05 -48.94
C LYS A 6 1.09 56.32 -47.59
N ASN A 7 -0.13 56.46 -47.09
CA ASN A 7 -0.83 55.83 -45.96
C ASN A 7 -0.27 54.50 -45.42
N ILE A 8 -0.02 54.49 -44.12
CA ILE A 8 0.09 53.31 -43.27
C ILE A 8 -1.33 52.91 -42.85
N TYR A 9 -1.83 51.78 -43.36
CA TYR A 9 -2.97 51.10 -42.75
C TYR A 9 -2.43 50.18 -41.66
N SER A 10 -2.69 50.57 -40.40
CA SER A 10 -2.51 49.73 -39.22
C SER A 10 -3.53 48.59 -39.28
N VAL A 11 -3.07 47.37 -39.54
CA VAL A 11 -3.86 46.16 -39.32
C VAL A 11 -3.74 45.83 -37.83
N GLY A 12 -4.69 46.37 -37.05
CA GLY A 12 -4.90 45.98 -35.67
C GLY A 12 -5.37 44.51 -35.63
N LEU A 13 -4.44 43.60 -35.36
CA LEU A 13 -4.75 42.22 -35.04
C LEU A 13 -5.35 42.19 -33.63
N THR A 14 -6.68 42.27 -33.54
CA THR A 14 -7.42 42.06 -32.30
C THR A 14 -7.29 40.59 -31.91
N ILE A 15 -6.23 40.25 -31.17
CA ILE A 15 -6.12 38.97 -30.48
C ILE A 15 -7.15 39.03 -29.33
N LEU A 16 -8.31 38.42 -29.59
CA LEU A 16 -9.31 38.16 -28.57
C LEU A 16 -8.70 37.14 -27.58
N ALA A 17 -8.01 37.64 -26.56
CA ALA A 17 -7.55 36.85 -25.43
C ALA A 17 -8.80 36.41 -24.64
N LEU A 18 -9.41 35.30 -25.05
CA LEU A 18 -10.33 34.54 -24.23
C LEU A 18 -9.56 34.04 -23.00
N THR A 19 -9.57 34.86 -21.95
CA THR A 19 -9.20 34.46 -20.61
C THR A 19 -10.26 33.49 -20.13
N PHE A 20 -10.07 32.19 -20.40
CA PHE A 20 -10.71 31.15 -19.61
C PHE A 20 -10.16 31.24 -18.19
N SER A 21 -10.75 32.11 -17.37
CA SER A 21 -10.69 31.99 -15.92
C SER A 21 -11.51 30.76 -15.53
N ALA A 22 -10.94 29.57 -15.78
CA ALA A 22 -11.35 28.39 -15.05
C ALA A 22 -10.96 28.64 -13.60
N ALA A 23 -11.89 29.18 -12.82
CA ALA A 23 -11.82 29.18 -11.38
C ALA A 23 -11.70 27.72 -10.94
N LEU A 24 -10.45 27.24 -10.81
CA LEU A 24 -10.11 26.03 -10.10
C LEU A 24 -10.54 26.28 -8.67
N THR A 25 -11.80 25.95 -8.37
CA THR A 25 -12.25 25.81 -7.00
C THR A 25 -11.27 24.87 -6.31
N PRO A 26 -10.59 25.30 -5.23
CA PRO A 26 -9.69 24.42 -4.53
C PRO A 26 -10.53 23.24 -4.06
N ALA A 27 -10.21 22.04 -4.57
CA ALA A 27 -10.84 20.81 -4.18
C ALA A 27 -10.91 20.81 -2.64
N LYS A 28 -12.14 20.87 -2.10
CA LYS A 28 -12.37 20.72 -0.66
C LYS A 28 -11.74 19.38 -0.29
N ALA A 29 -10.58 19.42 0.37
CA ALA A 29 -9.96 18.24 0.95
C ALA A 29 -10.94 17.73 2.02
N GLN A 30 -11.84 16.83 1.63
CA GLN A 30 -12.78 16.21 2.54
C GLN A 30 -11.97 15.44 3.58
N LEU A 31 -12.13 15.84 4.86
CA LEU A 31 -11.60 15.15 6.02
C LEU A 31 -12.00 13.66 5.93
N THR A 32 -11.06 12.79 5.61
CA THR A 32 -11.30 11.36 5.64
C THR A 32 -11.07 10.89 7.07
N THR A 33 -12.15 10.89 7.86
CA THR A 33 -12.14 10.22 9.17
C THR A 33 -12.07 8.71 8.88
N MET A 34 -10.92 8.08 9.11
CA MET A 34 -10.82 6.62 9.06
C MET A 34 -10.69 6.08 10.48
N GLN A 35 -11.80 5.62 11.03
CA GLN A 35 -11.80 4.70 12.15
C GLN A 35 -11.66 3.29 11.60
N VAL A 36 -10.58 2.59 11.93
CA VAL A 36 -10.50 1.14 11.76
C VAL A 36 -11.03 0.51 13.04
N GLN A 37 -12.33 0.31 13.11
CA GLN A 37 -12.87 -0.67 14.05
C GLN A 37 -12.58 -2.05 13.48
N ARG A 38 -11.97 -2.95 14.27
CA ARG A 38 -11.97 -4.38 13.94
C ARG A 38 -13.45 -4.78 13.84
N ALA A 39 -13.93 -5.04 12.62
CA ALA A 39 -15.24 -5.65 12.47
C ALA A 39 -15.20 -7.01 13.16
N SER A 40 -16.00 -7.15 14.21
CA SER A 40 -16.37 -8.45 14.77
C SER A 40 -17.25 -9.14 13.72
N THR A 41 -16.64 -9.91 12.82
CA THR A 41 -17.39 -10.74 11.89
C THR A 41 -17.37 -12.17 12.38
N ASN A 42 -18.53 -12.69 12.77
CA ASN A 42 -18.74 -14.12 12.92
C ASN A 42 -18.61 -14.78 11.52
N GLY A 43 -17.74 -15.80 11.41
CA GLY A 43 -17.40 -16.52 10.19
C GLY A 43 -15.89 -16.47 9.86
N PRO A 44 -15.25 -17.58 9.42
CA PRO A 44 -13.82 -17.59 9.16
C PRO A 44 -13.48 -16.81 7.88
N LEU A 45 -12.58 -15.82 8.01
CA LEU A 45 -12.14 -14.96 6.91
C LEU A 45 -10.95 -15.57 6.15
N TYR A 46 -10.91 -15.38 4.84
CA TYR A 46 -9.79 -15.73 3.96
C TYR A 46 -8.77 -14.58 3.86
N GLU A 47 -7.49 -14.91 3.75
CA GLU A 47 -6.52 -13.96 3.19
C GLU A 47 -6.70 -13.86 1.67
N LEU A 48 -6.41 -12.69 1.08
CA LEU A 48 -6.29 -12.62 -0.38
C LEU A 48 -5.06 -13.44 -0.80
N PRO A 49 -5.13 -14.21 -1.90
CA PRO A 49 -4.00 -15.03 -2.35
C PRO A 49 -2.92 -14.23 -3.07
N LEU A 50 -2.88 -12.91 -2.87
CA LEU A 50 -2.08 -11.94 -3.61
C LEU A 50 -1.70 -10.80 -2.67
N PHE A 51 -0.51 -10.21 -2.84
CA PHE A 51 -0.09 -9.04 -2.07
C PHE A 51 0.25 -7.86 -2.96
N ALA A 52 0.10 -6.65 -2.42
CA ALA A 52 0.42 -5.43 -3.14
C ALA A 52 1.93 -5.28 -3.39
N ASN A 53 2.77 -5.93 -2.59
CA ASN A 53 4.22 -5.97 -2.79
C ASN A 53 4.63 -6.60 -4.14
N ASP A 54 3.74 -7.41 -4.74
CA ASP A 54 3.99 -8.11 -6.00
C ASP A 54 3.61 -7.27 -7.24
N LEU A 55 3.16 -6.04 -7.02
CA LEU A 55 2.76 -5.08 -8.04
C LEU A 55 3.80 -3.97 -8.17
N LYS A 56 4.10 -3.56 -9.40
CA LYS A 56 4.88 -2.34 -9.65
C LYS A 56 4.04 -1.10 -9.32
N PRO A 57 4.68 0.06 -9.08
CA PRO A 57 3.96 1.33 -9.02
C PRO A 57 3.04 1.50 -10.25
N GLY A 58 1.79 1.88 -10.01
CA GLY A 58 0.79 2.03 -11.07
C GLY A 58 0.11 0.74 -11.53
N GLU A 59 0.41 -0.43 -10.95
CA GLU A 59 -0.32 -1.69 -11.20
C GLU A 59 -1.38 -1.98 -10.14
N ARG A 60 -2.48 -2.63 -10.51
CA ARG A 60 -3.54 -3.14 -9.63
C ARG A 60 -4.03 -4.50 -10.12
N TYR A 61 -4.56 -5.32 -9.22
CA TYR A 61 -5.25 -6.54 -9.64
C TYR A 61 -6.66 -6.20 -10.14
N TYR A 62 -7.19 -7.04 -11.01
CA TYR A 62 -8.49 -6.89 -11.63
C TYR A 62 -9.23 -8.21 -11.60
N THR A 63 -10.53 -8.15 -11.32
CA THR A 63 -11.45 -9.26 -11.48
C THR A 63 -12.83 -8.74 -11.90
N SER A 64 -13.70 -9.65 -12.31
CA SER A 64 -15.10 -9.41 -12.63
C SER A 64 -15.92 -10.61 -12.20
N ASP A 65 -17.24 -10.51 -12.29
CA ASP A 65 -18.13 -11.64 -11.98
C ASP A 65 -17.74 -12.87 -12.80
N HIS A 66 -17.57 -14.00 -12.11
CA HIS A 66 -17.23 -15.28 -12.71
C HIS A 66 -18.51 -16.00 -13.17
N ALA A 67 -18.34 -17.03 -14.01
CA ALA A 67 -19.45 -17.86 -14.49
C ALA A 67 -20.28 -18.45 -13.35
N ASP A 68 -21.61 -18.34 -13.48
CA ASP A 68 -22.54 -18.92 -12.52
C ASP A 68 -22.63 -20.44 -12.71
N SER A 69 -22.08 -21.19 -11.76
CA SER A 69 -22.10 -22.66 -11.77
C SER A 69 -22.18 -23.22 -10.34
N THR A 70 -22.55 -24.49 -10.21
CA THR A 70 -22.76 -25.16 -8.91
C THR A 70 -21.56 -25.06 -7.96
N THR A 71 -20.34 -25.04 -8.49
CA THR A 71 -19.12 -25.01 -7.68
C THR A 71 -18.30 -23.74 -7.81
N GLN A 72 -18.50 -22.93 -8.85
CA GLN A 72 -17.63 -21.79 -9.15
C GLN A 72 -18.35 -20.44 -9.19
N ARG A 73 -19.64 -20.35 -8.82
CA ARG A 73 -20.38 -19.08 -8.83
C ARG A 73 -19.81 -17.97 -7.94
N PHE A 74 -18.98 -18.35 -6.96
CA PHE A 74 -18.25 -17.41 -6.10
C PHE A 74 -16.74 -17.38 -6.41
N GLY A 75 -16.32 -17.99 -7.51
CA GLY A 75 -14.94 -17.99 -7.95
C GLY A 75 -14.49 -16.64 -8.49
N TYR A 76 -13.18 -16.45 -8.60
CA TYR A 76 -12.57 -15.28 -9.19
C TYR A 76 -11.52 -15.69 -10.20
N ASP A 77 -11.63 -15.12 -11.40
CA ASP A 77 -10.52 -15.03 -12.34
C ASP A 77 -9.81 -13.69 -12.11
N ILE A 78 -8.59 -13.76 -11.59
CA ILE A 78 -7.83 -12.58 -11.22
C ILE A 78 -6.69 -12.37 -12.19
N SER A 79 -6.69 -11.18 -12.81
CA SER A 79 -5.61 -10.67 -13.65
C SER A 79 -5.04 -9.38 -13.05
N ALA A 80 -4.16 -8.70 -13.78
CA ALA A 80 -3.60 -7.42 -13.36
C ALA A 80 -3.73 -6.37 -14.46
N ARG A 81 -3.71 -5.10 -14.06
CA ARG A 81 -3.79 -3.93 -14.93
C ARG A 81 -2.74 -2.92 -14.50
N ARG A 82 -2.21 -2.13 -15.43
CA ARG A 82 -1.39 -0.95 -15.18
C ARG A 82 -2.06 0.29 -15.73
N LEU A 83 -1.85 1.42 -15.08
CA LEU A 83 -2.22 2.71 -15.63
C LEU A 83 -1.27 3.08 -16.80
N ALA A 84 -1.84 3.48 -17.93
CA ALA A 84 -1.15 3.91 -19.14
C ALA A 84 -1.92 5.11 -19.73
N GLY A 85 -1.42 6.33 -19.46
CA GLY A 85 -2.22 7.54 -19.65
C GLY A 85 -3.40 7.54 -18.67
N ASP A 86 -4.62 7.72 -19.18
CA ASP A 86 -5.86 7.66 -18.41
C ASP A 86 -6.53 6.26 -18.43
N ARG A 87 -5.92 5.26 -19.10
CA ARG A 87 -6.49 3.92 -19.28
C ARG A 87 -5.70 2.84 -18.55
N TRP A 88 -6.42 1.86 -18.01
CA TRP A 88 -5.90 0.65 -17.39
C TRP A 88 -5.75 -0.47 -18.41
N LYS A 89 -4.52 -0.91 -18.65
CA LYS A 89 -4.17 -1.94 -19.64
C LYS A 89 -3.67 -3.22 -18.96
N SER A 90 -3.97 -4.39 -19.53
CA SER A 90 -3.52 -5.71 -19.04
C SER A 90 -2.09 -6.09 -19.47
N LEU A 91 -1.57 -5.42 -20.51
CA LEU A 91 -0.27 -5.68 -21.11
C LEU A 91 0.82 -4.85 -20.47
N LYS A 92 2.06 -5.34 -20.51
CA LYS A 92 3.26 -4.66 -19.99
C LYS A 92 3.56 -3.34 -20.71
N PRO A 93 4.38 -2.44 -20.14
CA PRO A 93 4.86 -1.23 -20.83
C PRO A 93 5.50 -1.57 -22.18
N GLY A 94 5.31 -0.71 -23.18
CA GLY A 94 5.86 -0.88 -24.52
C GLY A 94 5.10 -1.82 -25.46
N ILE A 95 4.13 -2.59 -24.98
CA ILE A 95 3.31 -3.48 -25.83
C ILE A 95 2.00 -2.80 -26.20
N THR A 96 1.75 -2.59 -27.50
CA THR A 96 0.47 -2.08 -28.00
C THR A 96 -0.56 -3.20 -28.15
N GLY A 97 -1.84 -2.82 -28.31
CA GLY A 97 -2.91 -3.80 -28.51
C GLY A 97 -2.76 -4.53 -29.85
N ASP A 98 -2.49 -3.78 -30.92
CA ASP A 98 -2.41 -4.29 -32.28
C ASP A 98 -1.21 -5.24 -32.43
N GLU A 99 -0.01 -4.81 -32.03
CA GLU A 99 1.20 -5.67 -32.00
C GLU A 99 1.00 -6.95 -31.17
N HIS A 100 0.24 -6.85 -30.08
CA HIS A 100 -0.04 -8.01 -29.26
C HIS A 100 -0.95 -9.01 -29.98
N TRP A 101 -1.93 -8.54 -30.72
CA TRP A 101 -2.90 -9.42 -31.37
C TRP A 101 -2.37 -10.08 -32.64
N ASP A 102 -1.35 -9.50 -33.27
CA ASP A 102 -0.61 -10.16 -34.36
C ASP A 102 0.21 -11.37 -33.85
N ASN A 103 0.78 -11.27 -32.65
CA ASN A 103 1.58 -12.34 -32.05
C ASN A 103 1.39 -12.41 -30.52
N PRO A 104 0.27 -12.98 -30.03
CA PRO A 104 -0.09 -12.92 -28.63
C PRO A 104 0.78 -13.85 -27.79
N LYS A 105 1.51 -13.26 -26.83
CA LYS A 105 2.39 -13.98 -25.91
C LYS A 105 1.89 -13.87 -24.48
N ASN A 106 1.94 -14.98 -23.74
CA ASN A 106 1.62 -15.00 -22.30
C ASN A 106 2.47 -13.98 -21.52
N ALA A 107 3.76 -13.88 -21.89
CA ALA A 107 4.71 -12.98 -21.26
C ALA A 107 4.38 -11.49 -21.44
N ASN A 108 3.49 -11.11 -22.36
CA ASN A 108 3.08 -9.72 -22.54
C ASN A 108 2.14 -9.24 -21.43
N TYR A 109 1.46 -10.15 -20.73
CA TYR A 109 0.52 -9.80 -19.66
C TYR A 109 1.25 -9.43 -18.37
N ILE A 110 0.76 -8.40 -17.68
CA ILE A 110 1.30 -7.95 -16.39
C ILE A 110 1.23 -9.06 -15.34
N VAL A 111 0.14 -9.81 -15.32
CA VAL A 111 -0.11 -10.83 -14.29
C VAL A 111 0.77 -12.07 -14.44
N PHE A 112 1.23 -12.38 -15.66
CA PHE A 112 1.99 -13.59 -15.92
C PHE A 112 3.30 -13.62 -15.13
N GLY A 113 3.47 -14.65 -14.30
CA GLY A 113 4.62 -14.85 -13.43
C GLY A 113 4.53 -14.18 -12.05
N LYS A 114 3.48 -13.41 -11.76
CA LYS A 114 3.25 -12.87 -10.41
C LYS A 114 3.00 -14.02 -9.41
N PRO A 115 3.45 -13.93 -8.16
CA PRO A 115 3.24 -14.98 -7.17
C PRO A 115 1.79 -15.03 -6.68
N PHE A 116 1.37 -16.20 -6.18
CA PHE A 116 0.14 -16.36 -5.42
C PHE A 116 0.38 -17.22 -4.17
N TYR A 117 -0.51 -17.09 -3.19
CA TYR A 117 -0.31 -17.55 -1.81
C TYR A 117 -1.56 -18.26 -1.28
N ALA A 118 -1.39 -19.11 -0.26
CA ALA A 118 -2.50 -19.80 0.39
C ALA A 118 -3.41 -18.79 1.10
N MET A 119 -4.72 -18.86 0.84
CA MET A 119 -5.72 -18.02 1.50
C MET A 119 -5.95 -18.40 2.96
N LYS A 120 -5.62 -19.64 3.34
CA LYS A 120 -5.88 -20.20 4.66
C LYS A 120 -4.96 -21.39 4.95
N ASP A 121 -4.79 -21.68 6.24
CA ASP A 121 -4.18 -22.92 6.70
C ASP A 121 -4.97 -24.12 6.16
N GLY A 122 -4.25 -25.13 5.68
CA GLY A 122 -4.87 -26.33 5.13
C GLY A 122 -3.88 -27.40 4.73
N THR A 123 -4.40 -28.44 4.10
CA THR A 123 -3.67 -29.59 3.60
C THR A 123 -3.89 -29.70 2.10
N ILE A 124 -2.81 -29.80 1.33
CA ILE A 124 -2.89 -30.05 -0.12
C ILE A 124 -3.38 -31.49 -0.32
N ILE A 125 -4.51 -31.64 -1.01
CA ILE A 125 -5.21 -32.92 -1.23
C ILE A 125 -5.16 -33.39 -2.69
N ALA A 126 -4.93 -32.47 -3.64
CA ALA A 126 -4.68 -32.81 -5.04
C ALA A 126 -3.80 -31.73 -5.69
N CYS A 127 -3.01 -32.12 -6.68
CA CYS A 127 -2.16 -31.16 -7.38
C CYS A 127 -1.69 -31.64 -8.76
N TRP A 128 -1.21 -30.67 -9.54
CA TRP A 128 -0.38 -30.90 -10.72
C TRP A 128 0.55 -29.69 -10.92
N ARG A 129 1.85 -29.89 -11.23
CA ARG A 129 2.80 -28.75 -11.29
C ARG A 129 3.58 -28.52 -12.57
N ASN A 130 3.53 -29.45 -13.54
CA ASN A 130 4.39 -29.36 -14.73
C ASN A 130 3.68 -29.48 -16.08
N ALA A 131 2.35 -29.29 -16.12
CA ALA A 131 1.62 -29.11 -17.37
C ALA A 131 2.23 -27.96 -18.19
N PRO A 132 2.36 -28.11 -19.51
CA PRO A 132 2.82 -27.05 -20.40
C PRO A 132 1.84 -25.87 -20.42
N GLU A 133 2.40 -24.68 -20.62
CA GLU A 133 1.61 -23.47 -20.90
C GLU A 133 0.78 -23.65 -22.17
N ASN A 134 -0.36 -22.97 -22.21
CA ASN A 134 -1.06 -22.74 -23.45
C ASN A 134 -0.15 -21.93 -24.41
N PRO A 135 -0.13 -22.28 -25.71
CA PRO A 135 0.78 -21.68 -26.69
C PRO A 135 0.61 -20.17 -26.80
N ARG A 136 -0.63 -19.67 -26.70
CA ARG A 136 -0.94 -18.24 -26.73
C ARG A 136 -2.24 -17.92 -25.99
N PRO A 137 -2.45 -16.66 -25.59
CA PRO A 137 -3.77 -16.13 -25.28
C PRO A 137 -4.75 -16.31 -26.46
N LYS A 138 -6.03 -16.43 -26.10
CA LYS A 138 -7.15 -16.43 -27.04
C LYS A 138 -7.26 -15.06 -27.72
N LEU A 139 -7.47 -15.05 -29.03
CA LEU A 139 -7.68 -13.83 -29.80
C LEU A 139 -9.11 -13.29 -29.59
N PRO A 140 -9.31 -11.97 -29.72
CA PRO A 140 -10.65 -11.37 -29.67
C PRO A 140 -11.61 -11.92 -30.75
N SER A 141 -11.09 -12.31 -31.92
CA SER A 141 -11.86 -12.87 -33.03
C SER A 141 -12.31 -14.33 -32.82
N GLU A 142 -11.76 -15.03 -31.84
CA GLU A 142 -12.07 -16.44 -31.59
C GLU A 142 -13.28 -16.60 -30.65
N SER A 143 -14.13 -17.60 -30.88
CA SER A 143 -15.25 -17.93 -29.97
C SER A 143 -14.82 -18.92 -28.88
N ASN A 144 -15.43 -18.85 -27.70
CA ASN A 144 -15.15 -19.83 -26.62
C ASN A 144 -16.14 -21.01 -26.63
N GLY A 145 -17.42 -20.75 -26.93
CA GLY A 145 -18.52 -21.71 -26.84
C GLY A 145 -18.87 -22.42 -28.15
N ALA A 146 -18.56 -21.82 -29.32
CA ALA A 146 -18.92 -22.37 -30.63
C ALA A 146 -17.82 -23.26 -31.25
N THR A 147 -16.57 -23.14 -30.78
CA THR A 147 -15.42 -23.82 -31.38
C THR A 147 -15.21 -25.19 -30.74
N PRO A 148 -15.17 -26.29 -31.52
CA PRO A 148 -14.78 -27.61 -31.02
C PRO A 148 -13.42 -27.57 -30.31
N ASN A 149 -13.25 -28.37 -29.26
CA ASN A 149 -11.99 -28.36 -28.50
C ASN A 149 -10.75 -28.64 -29.37
N ALA A 150 -10.89 -29.48 -30.40
CA ALA A 150 -9.84 -29.78 -31.35
C ALA A 150 -9.34 -28.54 -32.12
N GLU A 151 -10.18 -27.52 -32.30
CA GLU A 151 -9.87 -26.30 -33.07
C GLU A 151 -9.36 -25.15 -32.22
N LYS A 152 -9.39 -25.29 -30.88
CA LYS A 152 -8.91 -24.27 -29.94
C LYS A 152 -7.38 -24.23 -29.92
N MET A 153 -6.76 -23.64 -30.95
CA MET A 153 -5.29 -23.62 -31.10
C MET A 153 -4.57 -22.83 -30.01
N TRP A 154 -5.28 -21.97 -29.27
CA TRP A 154 -4.76 -21.33 -28.06
C TRP A 154 -4.65 -22.29 -26.86
N TRP A 155 -5.25 -23.47 -26.91
CA TRP A 155 -5.06 -24.50 -25.89
C TRP A 155 -3.96 -25.48 -26.27
N HIS A 156 -3.15 -25.84 -25.28
CA HIS A 156 -2.13 -26.86 -25.46
C HIS A 156 -2.78 -28.18 -25.92
N ARG A 157 -2.15 -28.87 -26.90
CA ARG A 157 -2.68 -30.11 -27.49
C ARG A 157 -3.04 -31.19 -26.45
N PHE A 158 -2.25 -31.29 -25.38
CA PHE A 158 -2.52 -32.23 -24.30
C PHE A 158 -3.84 -31.94 -23.58
N HIS A 159 -4.21 -30.68 -23.42
CA HIS A 159 -5.50 -30.33 -22.82
C HIS A 159 -6.65 -30.66 -23.78
N ARG A 160 -6.52 -30.32 -25.07
CA ARG A 160 -7.50 -30.67 -26.11
C ARG A 160 -7.78 -32.17 -26.18
N ASN A 161 -6.76 -32.99 -25.92
CA ASN A 161 -6.86 -34.45 -25.95
C ASN A 161 -7.30 -35.07 -24.61
N GLY A 162 -7.65 -34.27 -23.59
CA GLY A 162 -8.09 -34.77 -22.28
C GLY A 162 -6.97 -35.30 -21.38
N LEU A 163 -5.70 -35.00 -21.70
CA LEU A 163 -4.51 -35.46 -20.97
C LEU A 163 -3.98 -34.43 -19.96
N LEU A 164 -4.76 -33.39 -19.66
CA LEU A 164 -4.49 -32.39 -18.62
C LEU A 164 -5.75 -32.08 -17.83
N ALA A 165 -5.60 -31.80 -16.54
CA ALA A 165 -6.67 -31.23 -15.73
C ALA A 165 -7.12 -29.89 -16.32
N GLY A 166 -8.42 -29.58 -16.20
CA GLY A 166 -8.95 -28.28 -16.59
C GLY A 166 -8.25 -27.12 -15.89
N GLY A 167 -7.90 -27.27 -14.61
CA GLY A 167 -7.12 -26.29 -13.87
C GLY A 167 -5.65 -26.17 -14.28
N GLY A 168 -5.15 -26.97 -15.23
CA GLY A 168 -3.75 -26.97 -15.63
C GLY A 168 -2.84 -27.34 -14.45
N ASN A 169 -1.83 -26.51 -14.17
CA ASN A 169 -1.10 -26.60 -12.91
C ASN A 169 -1.91 -25.96 -11.79
N HIS A 170 -2.12 -26.72 -10.72
CA HIS A 170 -3.04 -26.33 -9.68
C HIS A 170 -2.73 -26.97 -8.33
N LEU A 171 -3.35 -26.42 -7.29
CA LEU A 171 -3.45 -27.00 -5.96
C LEU A 171 -4.92 -27.02 -5.53
N TRP A 172 -5.35 -28.15 -4.98
CA TRP A 172 -6.52 -28.22 -4.12
C TRP A 172 -6.08 -28.30 -2.68
N ILE A 173 -6.55 -27.37 -1.84
CA ILE A 173 -6.23 -27.31 -0.42
C ILE A 173 -7.51 -27.50 0.37
N LEU A 174 -7.57 -28.55 1.20
CA LEU A 174 -8.59 -28.72 2.22
C LEU A 174 -8.19 -27.88 3.44
N HIS A 175 -8.96 -26.84 3.74
CA HIS A 175 -8.71 -25.96 4.87
C HIS A 175 -9.18 -26.59 6.19
N ASP A 176 -8.61 -26.11 7.28
CA ASP A 176 -8.88 -26.63 8.64
C ASP A 176 -10.34 -26.40 9.10
N ASP A 177 -11.13 -25.57 8.40
CA ASP A 177 -12.56 -25.34 8.68
C ASP A 177 -13.51 -26.20 7.82
N GLY A 178 -12.98 -27.20 7.14
CA GLY A 178 -13.72 -28.12 6.29
C GLY A 178 -14.09 -27.59 4.91
N THR A 179 -13.68 -26.37 4.54
CA THR A 179 -13.75 -25.90 3.14
C THR A 179 -12.60 -26.45 2.32
N ARG A 180 -12.73 -26.49 1.00
CA ARG A 180 -11.60 -26.71 0.09
C ARG A 180 -11.50 -25.58 -0.94
N ALA A 181 -10.29 -25.25 -1.35
CA ALA A 181 -10.03 -24.23 -2.36
C ALA A 181 -9.22 -24.76 -3.53
N LEU A 182 -9.62 -24.38 -4.74
CA LEU A 182 -8.81 -24.55 -5.95
C LEU A 182 -7.98 -23.28 -6.20
N TYR A 183 -6.72 -23.47 -6.56
CA TYR A 183 -5.84 -22.46 -7.14
C TYR A 183 -5.36 -23.00 -8.49
N ALA A 184 -5.83 -22.43 -9.61
CA ALA A 184 -5.64 -22.99 -10.93
C ALA A 184 -4.90 -22.06 -11.91
N HIS A 185 -4.46 -22.63 -13.03
CA HIS A 185 -3.74 -21.98 -14.12
C HIS A 185 -2.35 -21.48 -13.72
N ALA A 186 -1.71 -22.14 -12.76
CA ALA A 186 -0.35 -21.79 -12.35
C ALA A 186 0.65 -21.99 -13.49
N LYS A 187 1.75 -21.22 -13.43
CA LYS A 187 2.82 -21.27 -14.40
C LYS A 187 3.55 -22.61 -14.31
N LYS A 188 3.89 -23.21 -15.45
CA LYS A 188 4.67 -24.44 -15.54
C LYS A 188 5.88 -24.40 -14.60
N GLY A 189 5.99 -25.41 -13.73
CA GLY A 189 7.10 -25.60 -12.81
C GLY A 189 7.17 -24.59 -11.65
N SER A 190 6.20 -23.69 -11.50
CA SER A 190 6.26 -22.64 -10.48
C SER A 190 5.75 -23.06 -9.10
N ILE A 191 4.90 -24.09 -9.04
CA ILE A 191 4.48 -24.71 -7.78
C ILE A 191 5.68 -25.53 -7.25
N PRO A 192 6.17 -25.28 -6.02
CA PRO A 192 7.29 -26.03 -5.47
C PRO A 192 7.06 -27.53 -5.45
N GLN A 193 8.09 -28.32 -5.76
CA GLN A 193 8.03 -29.78 -5.66
C GLN A 193 7.72 -30.27 -4.24
N SER A 194 8.18 -29.53 -3.22
CA SER A 194 7.87 -29.80 -1.82
C SER A 194 6.38 -29.66 -1.48
N LEU A 195 5.58 -28.98 -2.32
CA LEU A 195 4.13 -28.85 -2.18
C LEU A 195 3.35 -29.78 -3.12
N CYS A 196 3.93 -30.13 -4.28
CA CYS A 196 3.29 -31.01 -5.25
C CYS A 196 4.26 -32.01 -5.88
N PRO A 197 4.11 -33.32 -5.63
CA PRO A 197 4.98 -34.34 -6.22
C PRO A 197 4.67 -34.61 -7.71
N ARG A 198 3.49 -34.22 -8.22
CA ARG A 198 3.04 -34.52 -9.59
C ARG A 198 3.75 -33.65 -10.64
N ASN A 199 4.91 -34.10 -11.11
CA ASN A 199 5.83 -33.34 -11.98
C ASN A 199 5.71 -33.63 -13.49
N GLN A 200 4.69 -34.37 -13.91
CA GLN A 200 4.65 -34.90 -15.27
C GLN A 200 4.06 -33.84 -16.20
N ALA A 201 4.48 -33.84 -17.47
CA ALA A 201 4.00 -32.84 -18.43
C ALA A 201 2.53 -33.07 -18.83
N LYS A 202 2.04 -34.30 -18.69
CA LYS A 202 0.66 -34.72 -19.01
C LYS A 202 0.31 -35.99 -18.22
N PHE A 203 -0.97 -36.36 -18.23
CA PHE A 203 -1.39 -37.69 -17.79
C PHE A 203 -0.86 -38.78 -18.73
N SER A 204 -0.65 -39.98 -18.19
CA SER A 204 -0.35 -41.18 -18.97
C SER A 204 -1.48 -41.46 -19.96
N GLU A 205 -2.71 -41.43 -19.45
CA GLU A 205 -3.96 -41.69 -20.17
C GLU A 205 -5.08 -40.72 -19.76
N LYS A 206 -6.26 -40.84 -20.37
CA LYS A 206 -7.43 -40.03 -19.99
C LYS A 206 -7.96 -40.54 -18.64
N PRO A 207 -8.03 -39.69 -17.61
CA PRO A 207 -8.47 -40.13 -16.30
C PRO A 207 -9.98 -40.39 -16.27
N ASP A 208 -10.38 -41.45 -15.57
CA ASP A 208 -11.77 -41.70 -15.21
C ASP A 208 -12.18 -40.79 -14.05
N LYS A 209 -12.86 -39.68 -14.38
CA LYS A 209 -13.28 -38.66 -13.41
C LYS A 209 -14.51 -39.08 -12.59
N SER A 210 -15.12 -40.23 -12.87
CA SER A 210 -16.22 -40.77 -12.07
C SER A 210 -15.71 -41.35 -10.75
N LYS A 211 -14.48 -41.88 -10.75
CA LYS A 211 -13.81 -42.43 -9.57
C LYS A 211 -13.12 -41.32 -8.79
N LYS A 212 -13.64 -41.02 -7.60
CA LYS A 212 -13.14 -39.96 -6.73
C LYS A 212 -12.82 -40.50 -5.33
N ASP A 213 -11.79 -39.94 -4.72
CA ASP A 213 -11.40 -40.20 -3.33
C ASP A 213 -12.38 -39.55 -2.33
N GLU A 214 -12.09 -39.69 -1.03
CA GLU A 214 -12.91 -39.14 0.06
C GLU A 214 -13.03 -37.61 0.03
N ASN A 215 -12.07 -36.96 -0.64
CA ASN A 215 -12.03 -35.53 -0.85
C ASN A 215 -12.64 -35.13 -2.18
N GLY A 216 -13.23 -36.03 -2.97
CA GLY A 216 -13.82 -35.73 -4.27
C GLY A 216 -12.81 -35.46 -5.38
N MET A 217 -11.56 -35.94 -5.24
CA MET A 217 -10.47 -35.80 -6.20
C MET A 217 -10.29 -37.11 -6.99
N TYR A 218 -9.97 -37.02 -8.27
CA TYR A 218 -9.75 -38.18 -9.13
C TYR A 218 -8.25 -38.46 -9.35
N ASP A 219 -7.88 -39.69 -9.67
CA ASP A 219 -6.52 -40.04 -10.08
C ASP A 219 -6.22 -39.50 -11.50
N PRO A 220 -5.03 -38.95 -11.81
CA PRO A 220 -3.80 -38.94 -11.01
C PRO A 220 -3.55 -37.66 -10.20
N ILE A 221 -4.54 -36.76 -10.09
CA ILE A 221 -4.34 -35.49 -9.38
C ILE A 221 -4.45 -35.66 -7.86
N ALA A 222 -5.25 -36.62 -7.38
CA ALA A 222 -5.43 -36.93 -5.98
C ALA A 222 -4.09 -37.32 -5.31
N LEU A 223 -3.86 -36.82 -4.10
CA LEU A 223 -2.69 -37.17 -3.28
C LEU A 223 -3.08 -38.20 -2.23
N LYS A 224 -2.27 -39.26 -2.15
CA LYS A 224 -2.35 -40.24 -1.05
C LYS A 224 -2.05 -39.54 0.27
N PRO A 225 -2.58 -40.00 1.42
CA PRO A 225 -2.34 -39.38 2.72
C PRO A 225 -0.85 -39.09 3.03
N SER A 226 0.06 -39.99 2.67
CA SER A 226 1.52 -39.83 2.85
C SER A 226 2.16 -38.75 1.96
N GLU A 227 1.52 -38.38 0.85
CA GLU A 227 1.99 -37.35 -0.08
C GLU A 227 1.49 -35.93 0.29
N ARG A 228 0.45 -35.84 1.14
CA ARG A 228 -0.20 -34.58 1.50
C ARG A 228 0.72 -33.67 2.30
N LYS A 229 0.62 -32.36 2.06
CA LYS A 229 1.46 -31.34 2.70
C LYS A 229 0.62 -30.24 3.32
N ARG A 230 0.99 -29.81 4.51
CA ARG A 230 0.37 -28.66 5.19
C ARG A 230 0.89 -27.36 4.61
N VAL A 231 0.01 -26.38 4.53
CA VAL A 231 0.36 -24.99 4.20
C VAL A 231 -0.23 -24.04 5.22
N LYS A 232 0.42 -22.88 5.36
CA LYS A 232 -0.05 -21.77 6.20
C LYS A 232 -0.62 -20.63 5.36
N ALA A 233 -1.61 -19.93 5.89
CA ALA A 233 -2.13 -18.71 5.26
C ALA A 233 -0.98 -17.73 4.94
N GLY A 234 -0.95 -17.20 3.72
CA GLY A 234 0.11 -16.33 3.22
C GLY A 234 1.38 -17.05 2.74
N GLN A 235 1.46 -18.39 2.85
CA GLN A 235 2.56 -19.17 2.28
C GLN A 235 2.55 -19.09 0.76
N PHE A 236 3.73 -18.89 0.14
CA PHE A 236 3.89 -18.92 -1.31
C PHE A 236 3.52 -20.30 -1.87
N LEU A 237 2.66 -20.32 -2.89
CA LEU A 237 2.17 -21.56 -3.51
C LEU A 237 2.68 -21.75 -4.94
N GLY A 238 2.89 -20.66 -5.68
CA GLY A 238 3.33 -20.72 -7.07
C GLY A 238 3.24 -19.37 -7.75
N ARG A 239 3.33 -19.37 -9.09
CA ARG A 239 3.21 -18.17 -9.92
C ARG A 239 2.08 -18.30 -10.91
N ILE A 240 1.42 -17.20 -11.20
CA ILE A 240 0.30 -17.13 -12.12
C ILE A 240 0.79 -17.43 -13.54
N GLY A 241 0.10 -18.34 -14.23
CA GLY A 241 0.47 -18.80 -15.56
C GLY A 241 -0.70 -18.74 -16.53
N HIS A 242 -0.68 -19.64 -17.49
CA HIS A 242 -1.70 -19.82 -18.50
C HIS A 242 -1.80 -21.32 -18.89
N THR A 243 -1.99 -22.22 -17.93
CA THR A 243 -2.06 -23.67 -18.17
C THR A 243 -3.49 -24.19 -18.08
N GLY A 244 -3.82 -25.25 -18.82
CA GLY A 244 -5.16 -25.87 -18.79
C GLY A 244 -6.23 -25.08 -19.56
N SER A 245 -7.48 -25.19 -19.11
CA SER A 245 -8.67 -24.58 -19.71
C SER A 245 -8.74 -23.08 -19.38
N SER A 246 -7.87 -22.30 -19.98
CA SER A 246 -7.78 -20.86 -19.76
C SER A 246 -7.71 -20.11 -21.09
N THR A 247 -8.25 -18.89 -21.13
CA THR A 247 -8.25 -18.01 -22.32
C THR A 247 -7.09 -17.03 -22.33
N GLY A 248 -6.47 -16.75 -21.19
CA GLY A 248 -5.28 -15.91 -21.08
C GLY A 248 -4.69 -15.96 -19.67
N PRO A 249 -3.54 -15.32 -19.42
CA PRO A 249 -2.93 -15.32 -18.10
C PRO A 249 -3.84 -14.77 -16.99
N HIS A 250 -4.17 -15.60 -16.00
CA HIS A 250 -4.90 -15.25 -14.78
C HIS A 250 -4.70 -16.34 -13.72
N ILE A 251 -5.03 -16.04 -12.46
CA ILE A 251 -5.23 -17.07 -11.44
C ILE A 251 -6.72 -17.26 -11.25
N HIS A 252 -7.18 -18.51 -11.35
CA HIS A 252 -8.53 -18.87 -10.97
C HIS A 252 -8.53 -19.39 -9.53
N ILE A 253 -9.43 -18.86 -8.71
CA ILE A 253 -9.68 -19.35 -7.35
C ILE A 253 -11.17 -19.57 -7.12
N HIS A 254 -11.52 -20.64 -6.42
CA HIS A 254 -12.85 -20.79 -5.85
C HIS A 254 -12.78 -21.65 -4.58
N VAL A 255 -13.83 -21.57 -3.76
CA VAL A 255 -13.97 -22.34 -2.53
C VAL A 255 -15.25 -23.16 -2.59
N GLU A 256 -15.18 -24.34 -2.00
CA GLU A 256 -16.32 -25.23 -1.84
C GLU A 256 -16.46 -25.72 -0.40
N ARG A 257 -17.70 -26.04 -0.02
CA ARG A 257 -18.06 -26.68 1.25
C ARG A 257 -19.01 -27.84 0.98
N LYS A 258 -18.92 -28.91 1.78
CA LYS A 258 -19.92 -29.99 1.76
C LYS A 258 -21.26 -29.46 2.28
N ASN A 259 -22.35 -29.69 1.55
CA ASN A 259 -23.70 -29.48 2.03
C ASN A 259 -24.14 -30.63 2.98
N ALA A 260 -25.38 -30.60 3.45
CA ALA A 260 -25.95 -31.64 4.33
C ALA A 260 -25.85 -33.06 3.72
N ASP A 261 -25.95 -33.19 2.40
CA ASP A 261 -25.83 -34.46 1.68
C ASP A 261 -24.37 -34.89 1.44
N GLY A 262 -23.40 -34.19 2.03
CA GLY A 262 -21.97 -34.44 1.83
C GLY A 262 -21.43 -34.02 0.45
N LYS A 263 -22.22 -33.37 -0.39
CA LYS A 263 -21.82 -32.93 -1.73
C LYS A 263 -21.15 -31.56 -1.69
N TRP A 264 -20.04 -31.41 -2.40
CA TRP A 264 -19.36 -30.12 -2.53
C TRP A 264 -20.20 -29.10 -3.30
N ARG A 265 -20.30 -27.88 -2.76
CA ARG A 265 -21.03 -26.73 -3.31
C ARG A 265 -20.17 -25.48 -3.17
N ALA A 266 -20.35 -24.52 -4.08
CA ALA A 266 -19.67 -23.23 -4.00
C ALA A 266 -19.89 -22.57 -2.63
N ASP A 267 -18.82 -22.09 -2.01
CA ASP A 267 -18.82 -21.37 -0.73
C ASP A 267 -18.26 -19.95 -0.95
N PRO A 268 -18.93 -18.90 -0.44
CA PRO A 268 -18.51 -17.53 -0.69
C PRO A 268 -17.23 -17.17 0.06
N MET A 269 -16.26 -16.58 -0.66
CA MET A 269 -15.02 -16.10 -0.05
C MET A 269 -15.22 -14.72 0.58
N ARG A 270 -15.21 -14.65 1.92
CA ARG A 270 -15.15 -13.38 2.67
C ARG A 270 -13.70 -13.08 3.07
N PHE A 271 -13.13 -11.98 2.59
CA PHE A 271 -11.72 -11.66 2.79
C PHE A 271 -11.48 -10.82 4.03
N ARG A 272 -10.37 -11.06 4.74
CA ARG A 272 -10.00 -10.31 5.94
C ARG A 272 -9.81 -8.83 5.65
N ARG A 273 -9.19 -8.53 4.51
CA ARG A 273 -8.75 -7.19 4.12
C ARG A 273 -8.79 -7.06 2.59
N GLY A 274 -8.75 -5.83 2.13
CA GLY A 274 -8.73 -5.47 0.73
C GLY A 274 -9.55 -4.22 0.44
N LEU A 275 -9.15 -3.53 -0.62
CA LEU A 275 -9.83 -2.36 -1.15
C LEU A 275 -10.19 -2.59 -2.61
N SER A 276 -11.35 -2.13 -3.05
CA SER A 276 -11.79 -2.16 -4.44
C SER A 276 -12.19 -0.76 -4.93
N THR A 277 -12.17 -0.59 -6.24
CA THR A 277 -12.75 0.55 -6.94
C THR A 277 -13.34 0.05 -8.26
N ASP A 278 -14.45 0.64 -8.67
CA ASP A 278 -15.17 0.19 -9.86
C ASP A 278 -14.33 0.41 -11.11
N TRP A 279 -14.42 -0.55 -12.03
CA TRP A 279 -13.75 -0.49 -13.31
C TRP A 279 -14.77 -0.31 -14.43
N ASN A 280 -14.63 0.76 -15.19
CA ASN A 280 -15.55 1.16 -16.24
C ASN A 280 -14.79 1.25 -17.58
N GLY A 281 -14.78 0.17 -18.35
CA GLY A 281 -14.29 0.17 -19.74
C GLY A 281 -12.85 0.68 -19.91
N GLY A 282 -11.98 0.38 -18.94
CA GLY A 282 -10.58 0.79 -18.92
C GLY A 282 -10.28 1.98 -18.00
N LYS A 283 -11.28 2.56 -17.35
CA LYS A 283 -11.11 3.67 -16.40
C LYS A 283 -11.45 3.22 -14.97
N ALA A 284 -10.81 3.83 -13.98
CA ALA A 284 -11.10 3.62 -12.56
C ALA A 284 -10.69 4.85 -11.75
N ASP A 285 -11.51 5.25 -10.78
CA ASP A 285 -11.22 6.39 -9.89
C ASP A 285 -10.34 5.93 -8.72
N ILE A 286 -9.02 6.05 -8.89
CA ILE A 286 -8.03 5.68 -7.87
C ILE A 286 -8.04 6.54 -6.61
N THR A 287 -8.87 7.59 -6.56
CA THR A 287 -9.08 8.37 -5.33
C THR A 287 -10.19 7.77 -4.47
N LYS A 288 -11.09 6.98 -5.06
CA LYS A 288 -12.21 6.32 -4.39
C LYS A 288 -11.96 4.83 -4.24
N TRP A 289 -11.57 4.43 -3.03
CA TRP A 289 -11.40 3.04 -2.66
C TRP A 289 -12.44 2.67 -1.61
N THR A 290 -13.10 1.52 -1.77
CA THR A 290 -14.04 0.96 -0.81
C THR A 290 -13.44 -0.27 -0.17
N SER A 291 -13.55 -0.41 1.16
CA SER A 291 -13.07 -1.63 1.81
C SER A 291 -14.10 -2.74 1.71
N PHE A 292 -13.63 -3.93 1.35
CA PHE A 292 -14.40 -5.17 1.42
C PHE A 292 -13.93 -6.08 2.57
N SER A 293 -13.29 -5.51 3.60
CA SER A 293 -12.89 -6.28 4.79
C SER A 293 -14.10 -6.96 5.43
N GLY A 294 -14.00 -8.26 5.67
CA GLY A 294 -15.10 -9.09 6.17
C GLY A 294 -16.16 -9.45 5.13
N LYS A 295 -15.94 -9.13 3.85
CA LYS A 295 -16.88 -9.32 2.73
C LYS A 295 -16.19 -9.97 1.53
N ALA A 296 -16.99 -10.42 0.56
CA ALA A 296 -16.49 -10.80 -0.76
C ALA A 296 -15.96 -9.57 -1.51
N ILE A 297 -15.12 -9.78 -2.53
CA ILE A 297 -14.73 -8.71 -3.45
C ILE A 297 -16.03 -8.15 -4.07
N THR A 298 -16.12 -6.83 -4.17
CA THR A 298 -17.28 -6.13 -4.73
C THR A 298 -17.69 -6.74 -6.07
N LYS A 299 -18.99 -7.00 -6.24
CA LYS A 299 -19.59 -7.54 -7.46
C LYS A 299 -19.31 -6.62 -8.66
N GLY A 300 -19.19 -7.19 -9.84
CA GLY A 300 -18.91 -6.50 -11.08
C GLY A 300 -17.42 -6.37 -11.38
N ALA A 301 -17.09 -5.66 -12.45
CA ALA A 301 -15.70 -5.43 -12.85
C ALA A 301 -15.05 -4.41 -11.91
N VAL A 302 -13.97 -4.82 -11.24
CA VAL A 302 -13.27 -3.96 -10.26
C VAL A 302 -11.76 -4.05 -10.43
N LEU A 303 -11.11 -2.92 -10.14
CA LEU A 303 -9.72 -2.98 -9.67
C LEU A 303 -9.75 -3.22 -8.17
N PHE A 304 -8.89 -4.11 -7.70
CA PHE A 304 -8.71 -4.28 -6.27
C PHE A 304 -7.24 -4.21 -5.88
N TRP A 305 -7.05 -3.80 -4.62
CA TRP A 305 -5.77 -3.56 -4.01
C TRP A 305 -5.66 -4.45 -2.77
N PRO A 306 -4.92 -5.57 -2.86
CA PRO A 306 -4.71 -6.46 -1.73
C PRO A 306 -3.85 -5.79 -0.65
N PRO A 307 -3.84 -6.34 0.58
CA PRO A 307 -2.90 -5.93 1.62
C PRO A 307 -1.46 -5.89 1.15
N THR A 308 -0.68 -4.97 1.69
CA THR A 308 0.78 -5.05 1.63
C THR A 308 1.31 -5.72 2.89
N ARG A 309 2.41 -6.46 2.76
CA ARG A 309 3.21 -6.99 3.86
C ARG A 309 4.34 -6.01 4.16
N LEU A 310 4.77 -6.02 5.41
CA LEU A 310 5.97 -5.34 5.87
C LEU A 310 6.84 -6.37 6.58
N THR A 311 8.14 -6.25 6.39
CA THR A 311 9.10 -6.92 7.29
C THR A 311 9.06 -6.19 8.63
N ASN A 312 9.40 -4.89 8.62
CA ASN A 312 9.42 -4.08 9.84
C ASN A 312 8.67 -2.74 9.67
N GLN A 313 9.10 -1.90 8.72
CA GLN A 313 8.59 -0.54 8.54
C GLN A 313 8.23 -0.25 7.06
N TYR A 314 7.15 0.49 6.83
CA TYR A 314 6.88 1.18 5.58
C TYR A 314 7.24 2.65 5.74
N ALA A 315 7.96 3.24 4.80
CA ALA A 315 8.25 4.66 4.85
C ALA A 315 8.14 5.29 3.46
N ARG A 316 7.60 6.51 3.41
CA ARG A 316 7.57 7.31 2.19
C ARG A 316 7.74 8.78 2.53
N HIS A 317 8.56 9.44 1.72
CA HIS A 317 9.03 10.80 1.94
C HIS A 317 8.74 11.63 0.71
N LYS A 318 8.64 12.95 0.87
CA LYS A 318 8.24 13.86 -0.22
C LYS A 318 6.92 13.43 -0.88
N ALA A 319 6.03 12.78 -0.14
CA ALA A 319 4.76 12.34 -0.69
C ALA A 319 3.82 13.54 -0.83
N SER A 320 3.26 13.75 -2.02
CA SER A 320 2.28 14.82 -2.21
C SER A 320 1.04 14.57 -1.36
N LEU A 321 0.49 15.63 -0.76
CA LEU A 321 -0.72 15.54 0.06
C LEU A 321 -1.89 14.87 -0.68
N GLY A 322 -2.06 15.13 -1.99
CA GLY A 322 -3.12 14.52 -2.80
C GLY A 322 -3.01 12.99 -2.95
N SER A 323 -1.81 12.42 -2.81
CA SER A 323 -1.61 10.96 -2.89
C SER A 323 -1.77 10.25 -1.54
N PHE A 324 -1.69 10.99 -0.44
CA PHE A 324 -1.62 10.40 0.89
C PHE A 324 -2.92 9.73 1.36
N PRO A 325 -4.14 10.30 1.16
CA PRO A 325 -5.38 9.68 1.63
C PRO A 325 -5.57 8.22 1.17
N ARG A 326 -5.28 7.93 -0.10
CA ARG A 326 -5.37 6.55 -0.62
C ARG A 326 -4.33 5.61 0.00
N MET A 327 -3.10 6.11 0.23
CA MET A 327 -2.03 5.32 0.85
C MET A 327 -2.33 5.07 2.33
N PHE A 328 -2.80 6.10 3.06
CA PHE A 328 -3.26 5.99 4.43
C PHE A 328 -4.34 4.91 4.54
N LYS A 329 -5.35 4.96 3.67
CA LYS A 329 -6.43 3.96 3.63
C LYS A 329 -5.92 2.55 3.39
N HIS A 330 -4.99 2.39 2.46
CA HIS A 330 -4.40 1.09 2.11
C HIS A 330 -3.52 0.52 3.23
N LEU A 331 -2.65 1.33 3.84
CA LEU A 331 -1.78 0.90 4.93
C LEU A 331 -2.58 0.57 6.19
N ALA A 332 -3.59 1.38 6.53
CA ALA A 332 -4.52 1.10 7.60
C ALA A 332 -5.30 -0.21 7.34
N ASN A 333 -5.81 -0.41 6.12
CA ASN A 333 -6.48 -1.64 5.73
C ASN A 333 -5.54 -2.86 5.75
N SER A 334 -4.25 -2.66 5.49
CA SER A 334 -3.22 -3.71 5.56
C SER A 334 -2.84 -4.10 7.00
N GLY A 335 -3.24 -3.30 8.00
CA GLY A 335 -3.06 -3.63 9.42
C GLY A 335 -1.96 -2.89 10.12
N PHE A 336 -1.55 -1.76 9.54
CA PHE A 336 -0.48 -0.93 10.07
C PHE A 336 -1.05 0.29 10.79
N SER A 337 -0.24 0.86 11.68
CA SER A 337 -0.45 2.18 12.29
C SER A 337 0.70 3.10 11.88
N PRO A 338 0.45 4.40 11.64
CA PRO A 338 1.54 5.33 11.41
C PRO A 338 2.34 5.51 12.71
N SER A 339 3.66 5.69 12.60
CA SER A 339 4.53 6.10 13.71
C SER A 339 4.98 7.57 13.60
N LEU A 340 4.99 8.13 12.39
CA LEU A 340 5.28 9.54 12.12
C LEU A 340 4.46 10.02 10.91
N ILE A 341 4.00 11.28 10.95
CA ILE A 341 3.41 12.01 9.81
C ILE A 341 3.91 13.46 9.89
N ASP A 342 5.10 13.73 9.38
CA ASP A 342 5.72 15.06 9.29
C ASP A 342 5.21 15.76 8.02
N GLY A 343 4.67 16.97 8.18
CA GLY A 343 4.15 17.77 7.09
C GLY A 343 5.01 19.00 6.82
N TYR A 344 5.16 19.35 5.55
CA TYR A 344 5.96 20.51 5.17
C TYR A 344 5.50 21.08 3.83
N SER A 345 5.95 22.31 3.53
CA SER A 345 5.67 22.97 2.26
C SER A 345 6.95 23.37 1.56
N VAL A 346 6.96 23.23 0.23
CA VAL A 346 8.03 23.70 -0.66
C VAL A 346 7.37 24.24 -1.92
N GLY A 347 7.71 25.48 -2.33
CA GLY A 347 7.14 26.10 -3.52
C GLY A 347 5.59 26.15 -3.51
N GLY A 348 4.99 26.42 -2.35
CA GLY A 348 3.54 26.48 -2.16
C GLY A 348 2.80 25.14 -2.16
N LYS A 349 3.50 24.02 -2.33
CA LYS A 349 2.91 22.67 -2.34
C LYS A 349 3.20 21.95 -1.02
N VAL A 350 2.20 21.24 -0.50
CA VAL A 350 2.32 20.44 0.72
C VAL A 350 2.81 19.03 0.40
N PHE A 351 3.81 18.60 1.17
CA PHE A 351 4.37 17.27 1.16
C PHE A 351 4.31 16.66 2.56
N LEU A 352 4.33 15.33 2.60
CA LEU A 352 4.33 14.54 3.83
C LEU A 352 5.49 13.54 3.80
N ASN A 353 6.12 13.38 4.96
CA ASN A 353 6.98 12.27 5.30
C ASN A 353 6.23 11.39 6.30
N TYR A 354 6.20 10.08 6.10
CA TYR A 354 5.47 9.20 7.01
C TYR A 354 6.08 7.81 7.08
N THR A 355 5.99 7.22 8.27
CA THR A 355 6.38 5.85 8.57
C THR A 355 5.19 5.08 9.13
N TRP A 356 5.11 3.78 8.85
CA TRP A 356 4.08 2.87 9.35
C TRP A 356 4.70 1.56 9.78
N GLU A 357 4.12 0.97 10.82
CA GLU A 357 4.55 -0.27 11.45
C GLU A 357 3.33 -1.17 11.73
N PRO A 358 3.52 -2.48 11.96
CA PRO A 358 2.48 -3.35 12.48
C PRO A 358 1.73 -2.73 13.67
N ALA A 359 0.40 -2.60 13.54
CA ALA A 359 -0.41 -2.00 14.59
C ALA A 359 -0.42 -2.91 15.83
N LYS A 360 0.06 -2.40 16.96
CA LYS A 360 0.13 -3.13 18.24
C LYS A 360 -1.13 -2.93 19.09
N ARG A 361 -1.81 -1.80 18.93
CA ARG A 361 -3.01 -1.38 19.69
C ARG A 361 -4.03 -0.73 18.77
N PRO A 362 -5.30 -0.58 19.19
CA PRO A 362 -6.24 0.29 18.50
C PRO A 362 -5.67 1.72 18.45
N TRP A 363 -5.74 2.35 17.28
CA TRP A 363 -5.12 3.65 17.04
C TRP A 363 -6.09 4.58 16.30
N ARG A 364 -5.80 5.89 16.37
CA ARG A 364 -6.45 6.93 15.57
C ARG A 364 -5.36 7.84 15.04
N ALA A 365 -5.42 8.19 13.76
CA ALA A 365 -4.53 9.19 13.21
C ALA A 365 -5.30 10.12 12.27
N TYR A 366 -4.87 11.37 12.25
CA TYR A 366 -5.48 12.42 11.46
C TYR A 366 -4.39 13.30 10.87
N PHE A 367 -4.68 13.94 9.74
CA PHE A 367 -3.79 14.86 9.04
C PHE A 367 -4.62 15.97 8.39
N GLY A 368 -4.00 17.11 8.08
CA GLY A 368 -4.68 18.24 7.46
C GLY A 368 -5.73 18.91 8.36
N LEU A 369 -5.63 18.74 9.69
CA LEU A 369 -6.60 19.31 10.62
C LEU A 369 -6.39 20.82 10.78
N THR A 370 -7.46 21.61 10.72
CA THR A 370 -7.45 22.99 11.20
C THR A 370 -7.27 23.03 12.72
N PRO A 371 -6.91 24.17 13.33
CA PRO A 371 -6.82 24.28 14.79
C PRO A 371 -8.10 23.85 15.52
N SER A 372 -9.27 24.27 15.05
CA SER A 372 -10.57 23.89 15.63
C SER A 372 -10.85 22.39 15.51
N ASN A 373 -10.61 21.79 14.34
CA ASN A 373 -10.80 20.36 14.13
C ASN A 373 -9.81 19.54 14.95
N PHE A 374 -8.57 20.01 15.10
CA PHE A 374 -7.57 19.36 15.94
C PHE A 374 -7.99 19.35 17.40
N GLN A 375 -8.46 20.48 17.94
CA GLN A 375 -8.98 20.56 19.31
C GLN A 375 -10.11 19.55 19.52
N ALA A 376 -11.10 19.51 18.62
CA ALA A 376 -12.21 18.55 18.71
C ALA A 376 -11.75 17.08 18.69
N LYS A 377 -10.76 16.73 17.85
CA LYS A 377 -10.21 15.36 17.81
C LYS A 377 -9.40 15.03 19.06
N LEU A 378 -8.67 15.99 19.62
CA LEU A 378 -7.93 15.82 20.87
C LEU A 378 -8.87 15.57 22.06
N ASP A 379 -9.95 16.32 22.16
CA ASP A 379 -10.93 16.15 23.23
C ASP A 379 -11.67 14.82 23.12
N LYS A 380 -12.05 14.42 21.90
CA LYS A 380 -12.62 13.10 21.65
C LYS A 380 -11.63 11.96 21.93
N ALA A 381 -10.34 12.15 21.66
CA ALA A 381 -9.31 11.18 22.01
C ALA A 381 -9.20 11.00 23.53
N ARG A 382 -9.21 12.09 24.30
CA ARG A 382 -9.24 12.03 25.78
C ARG A 382 -10.43 11.25 26.31
N GLN A 383 -11.63 11.56 25.82
CA GLN A 383 -12.87 10.90 26.23
C GLN A 383 -12.85 9.39 25.97
N ASP A 384 -12.17 8.96 24.91
CA ASP A 384 -12.16 7.56 24.47
C ASP A 384 -10.91 6.77 24.95
N ASP A 385 -10.15 7.32 25.91
CA ASP A 385 -8.91 6.74 26.44
C ASP A 385 -7.81 6.53 25.37
N TYR A 386 -7.67 7.51 24.47
CA TYR A 386 -6.60 7.58 23.49
C TYR A 386 -5.55 8.60 23.92
N ALA A 387 -4.28 8.17 24.00
CA ALA A 387 -3.16 9.04 24.31
C ALA A 387 -2.37 9.39 23.04
N PRO A 388 -1.93 10.66 22.86
CA PRO A 388 -1.15 11.08 21.69
C PRO A 388 0.27 10.49 21.73
N LEU A 389 0.74 10.03 20.58
CA LEU A 389 2.10 9.52 20.38
C LEU A 389 2.98 10.45 19.56
N PHE A 390 2.38 11.15 18.61
CA PHE A 390 3.08 12.03 17.69
C PHE A 390 2.13 13.17 17.31
N ILE A 391 2.67 14.37 17.19
CA ILE A 391 1.99 15.52 16.62
C ILE A 391 2.98 16.38 15.86
N ASP A 392 2.56 16.86 14.70
CA ASP A 392 3.30 17.82 13.90
C ASP A 392 2.38 18.94 13.39
N SER A 393 2.97 20.10 13.13
CA SER A 393 2.30 21.28 12.61
C SER A 393 2.98 21.79 11.35
N TYR A 394 2.20 22.16 10.36
CA TYR A 394 2.70 22.59 9.05
C TYR A 394 1.77 23.61 8.40
N LEU A 395 2.23 24.25 7.34
CA LEU A 395 1.44 25.22 6.58
C LEU A 395 0.83 24.59 5.33
N GLN A 396 -0.42 24.93 5.06
CA GLN A 396 -1.08 24.70 3.78
C GLN A 396 -1.72 26.01 3.35
N ALA A 397 -1.21 26.59 2.25
CA ALA A 397 -1.63 27.91 1.76
C ALA A 397 -1.60 28.99 2.87
N GLY A 398 -0.48 29.07 3.62
CA GLY A 398 -0.28 30.01 4.72
C GLY A 398 -1.08 29.70 6.01
N LYS A 399 -1.99 28.72 5.99
CA LYS A 399 -2.82 28.37 7.16
C LYS A 399 -2.24 27.17 7.90
N ILE A 400 -2.26 27.24 9.23
CA ILE A 400 -1.79 26.15 10.10
C ILE A 400 -2.64 24.89 9.90
N ARG A 401 -1.96 23.75 9.83
CA ARG A 401 -2.52 22.40 9.81
C ARG A 401 -1.80 21.49 10.80
N TYR A 402 -2.49 20.46 11.26
CA TYR A 402 -1.96 19.46 12.17
C TYR A 402 -2.10 18.05 11.63
N SER A 403 -1.08 17.23 11.90
CA SER A 403 -1.15 15.77 11.88
C SER A 403 -0.95 15.25 13.31
N VAL A 404 -1.66 14.18 13.66
CA VAL A 404 -1.60 13.62 15.01
C VAL A 404 -1.86 12.11 14.96
N ILE A 405 -1.18 11.38 15.84
CA ILE A 405 -1.31 9.94 16.03
C ILE A 405 -1.65 9.68 17.50
N TYR A 406 -2.65 8.83 17.74
CA TYR A 406 -3.07 8.39 19.06
C TYR A 406 -3.12 6.86 19.15
N GLU A 407 -2.85 6.33 20.33
CA GLU A 407 -3.06 4.91 20.68
C GLU A 407 -3.99 4.77 21.89
N LYS A 408 -4.89 3.79 21.83
CA LYS A 408 -5.83 3.49 22.92
C LYS A 408 -5.11 2.79 24.08
N GLY A 409 -5.39 3.20 25.31
CA GLY A 409 -4.85 2.58 26.51
C GLY A 409 -3.33 2.58 26.58
N LYS A 410 -2.67 3.55 25.93
CA LYS A 410 -1.21 3.72 26.00
C LYS A 410 -0.89 4.33 27.38
N PRO A 411 -0.13 3.63 28.24
CA PRO A 411 0.11 4.09 29.61
C PRO A 411 0.97 5.35 29.68
N GLY A 412 0.91 6.02 30.84
CA GLY A 412 1.71 7.19 31.16
C GLY A 412 0.97 8.52 31.04
N LYS A 413 1.41 9.49 31.84
CA LYS A 413 0.90 10.86 31.80
C LYS A 413 1.39 11.54 30.52
N TRP A 414 0.58 12.45 29.98
CA TRP A 414 0.95 13.21 28.80
C TRP A 414 0.43 14.65 28.87
N ARG A 415 1.15 15.54 28.18
CA ARG A 415 0.81 16.96 28.04
C ARG A 415 1.02 17.37 26.60
N LEU A 416 -0.07 17.74 25.93
CA LEU A 416 -0.07 18.26 24.57
C LEU A 416 -0.58 19.70 24.57
N ARG A 417 0.17 20.61 23.95
CA ARG A 417 -0.23 22.00 23.69
C ARG A 417 0.20 22.41 22.27
N PHE A 418 -0.58 23.27 21.63
CA PHE A 418 -0.42 23.65 20.23
C PHE A 418 -0.70 25.14 20.03
N ASN A 419 -0.18 25.68 18.92
CA ASN A 419 -0.35 27.09 18.53
C ASN A 419 0.20 28.10 19.57
N LEU A 420 1.23 27.71 20.32
CA LEU A 420 1.82 28.56 21.35
C LEU A 420 2.74 29.62 20.73
N ASN A 421 2.77 30.83 21.28
CA ASN A 421 3.87 31.76 21.06
C ASN A 421 5.11 31.35 21.89
N GLY A 422 6.23 32.08 21.76
CA GLY A 422 7.48 31.75 22.46
C GLY A 422 7.35 31.72 23.99
N GLN A 423 6.71 32.74 24.59
CA GLN A 423 6.50 32.80 26.04
C GLN A 423 5.65 31.62 26.53
N GLN A 424 4.52 31.38 25.87
CA GLN A 424 3.61 30.28 26.21
C GLN A 424 4.28 28.92 26.06
N HIS A 425 5.16 28.76 25.06
CA HIS A 425 5.95 27.55 24.88
C HIS A 425 6.92 27.34 26.05
N GLN A 426 7.63 28.39 26.48
CA GLN A 426 8.55 28.33 27.62
C GLN A 426 7.82 27.96 28.92
N GLU A 427 6.67 28.58 29.19
CA GLU A 427 5.83 28.21 30.33
C GLU A 427 5.34 26.77 30.26
N ASN A 428 4.97 26.31 29.06
CA ASN A 428 4.53 24.94 28.84
C ASN A 428 5.66 23.92 29.08
N PHE A 429 6.88 24.23 28.62
CA PHE A 429 8.09 23.44 28.86
C PHE A 429 8.38 23.33 30.36
N ASN A 430 8.38 24.46 31.09
CA ASN A 430 8.62 24.47 32.53
C ASN A 430 7.59 23.62 33.29
N LYS A 431 6.30 23.72 32.93
CA LYS A 431 5.22 22.91 33.51
C LYS A 431 5.39 21.41 33.21
N ALA A 432 5.81 21.05 32.00
CA ALA A 432 6.06 19.66 31.62
C ALA A 432 7.23 19.07 32.44
N LYS A 433 8.33 19.81 32.55
CA LYS A 433 9.51 19.42 33.34
C LYS A 433 9.17 19.24 34.83
N ALA A 434 8.45 20.19 35.42
CA ALA A 434 7.98 20.10 36.82
C ALA A 434 7.05 18.89 37.06
N SER A 435 6.33 18.44 36.03
CA SER A 435 5.45 17.27 36.10
C SER A 435 6.17 15.94 35.80
N GLY A 436 7.50 15.94 35.65
CA GLY A 436 8.30 14.75 35.32
C GLY A 436 8.00 14.19 33.92
N LEU A 437 7.51 15.02 32.99
CA LEU A 437 7.26 14.64 31.61
C LEU A 437 8.49 14.93 30.75
N ASN A 438 8.72 14.06 29.76
CA ASN A 438 9.83 14.15 28.82
C ASN A 438 9.32 14.54 27.42
N PRO A 439 10.11 15.29 26.63
CA PRO A 439 9.70 15.72 25.30
C PRO A 439 9.60 14.54 24.33
N VAL A 440 8.59 14.57 23.46
CA VAL A 440 8.36 13.57 22.40
C VAL A 440 8.40 14.24 21.03
N THR A 441 7.63 15.31 20.84
CA THR A 441 7.70 16.17 19.65
C THR A 441 7.65 17.64 20.06
N VAL A 442 8.38 18.48 19.32
CA VAL A 442 8.33 19.95 19.41
C VAL A 442 8.40 20.51 17.99
N SER A 443 7.25 20.59 17.33
CA SER A 443 7.11 21.10 15.97
C SER A 443 7.02 22.63 15.99
N VAL A 444 7.73 23.28 15.06
CA VAL A 444 7.77 24.74 14.96
C VAL A 444 7.46 25.15 13.52
N ILE A 445 6.58 26.15 13.38
CA ILE A 445 6.29 26.79 12.10
C ILE A 445 6.43 28.30 12.21
N SER A 446 6.72 28.96 11.10
CA SER A 446 6.75 30.42 11.03
C SER A 446 5.52 30.93 10.28
N VAL A 447 4.68 31.69 10.97
CA VAL A 447 3.47 32.32 10.41
C VAL A 447 3.64 33.83 10.51
N ASN A 448 3.69 34.53 9.37
CA ASN A 448 3.81 35.99 9.31
C ASN A 448 4.96 36.52 10.19
N GLY A 449 6.15 35.91 10.08
CA GLY A 449 7.33 36.29 10.86
C GLY A 449 7.28 35.91 12.35
N GLN A 450 6.26 35.19 12.81
CA GLN A 450 6.15 34.71 14.19
C GLN A 450 6.28 33.20 14.27
N ARG A 451 7.12 32.69 15.17
CA ARG A 451 7.18 31.25 15.48
C ARG A 451 5.92 30.82 16.23
N ARG A 452 5.39 29.65 15.85
CA ARG A 452 4.30 28.95 16.56
C ARG A 452 4.77 27.54 16.91
N TYR A 453 4.56 27.17 18.17
CA TYR A 453 5.07 25.92 18.74
C TYR A 453 3.93 24.93 19.02
N THR A 454 4.19 23.67 18.70
CA THR A 454 3.31 22.53 18.98
C THR A 454 4.13 21.44 19.65
N SER A 455 3.78 21.08 20.88
CA SER A 455 4.62 20.20 21.71
C SER A 455 3.81 19.12 22.40
N LEU A 456 4.40 17.92 22.43
CA LEU A 456 3.93 16.75 23.15
C LEU A 456 5.01 16.29 24.12
N TYR A 457 4.63 16.15 25.39
CA TYR A 457 5.44 15.57 26.45
C TYR A 457 4.74 14.34 27.04
N ARG A 458 5.49 13.31 27.40
CA ARG A 458 4.98 12.07 27.99
C ARG A 458 5.88 11.60 29.13
N SER A 459 5.34 10.81 30.06
CA SER A 459 6.10 10.21 31.15
C SER A 459 6.95 8.99 30.72
N ASP A 460 7.06 8.74 29.41
CA ASP A 460 7.90 7.67 28.86
C ASP A 460 9.36 7.93 29.26
N LYS A 461 10.04 6.88 29.74
CA LYS A 461 11.44 7.00 30.19
C LYS A 461 12.36 7.08 28.98
N ILE A 462 13.06 8.21 28.82
CA ILE A 462 14.03 8.45 27.74
C ILE A 462 15.47 8.73 28.23
N GLY A 463 15.70 8.62 29.55
CA GLY A 463 16.98 8.98 30.17
C GLY A 463 17.16 10.50 30.29
N SER A 464 18.41 10.95 30.45
CA SER A 464 18.74 12.37 30.33
C SER A 464 18.47 12.85 28.91
N TRP A 465 17.92 14.07 28.77
CA TRP A 465 17.53 14.62 27.48
C TRP A 465 17.95 16.08 27.31
N TYR A 466 18.03 16.52 26.07
CA TYR A 466 18.21 17.91 25.65
C TYR A 466 17.19 18.22 24.56
N GLU A 467 16.54 19.36 24.68
CA GLU A 467 15.58 19.86 23.70
C GLU A 467 15.98 21.29 23.33
N ASN A 468 16.00 21.60 22.04
CA ASN A 468 16.12 22.97 21.57
C ASN A 468 15.28 23.14 20.29
N PRO A 469 14.27 24.04 20.30
CA PRO A 469 13.36 24.21 19.17
C PRO A 469 13.83 25.23 18.12
N ALA A 470 15.02 25.83 18.27
CA ALA A 470 15.48 26.95 17.44
C ALA A 470 16.98 26.89 17.13
N ILE A 471 17.51 25.71 16.84
CA ILE A 471 18.90 25.55 16.38
C ILE A 471 18.97 26.05 14.94
N ARG A 472 19.86 27.01 14.61
CA ARG A 472 20.11 27.33 13.20
C ARG A 472 20.69 26.09 12.53
N GLU A 473 20.27 25.77 11.32
CA GLU A 473 20.70 24.52 10.69
C GLU A 473 22.24 24.43 10.54
N ALA A 474 22.90 25.56 10.26
CA ALA A 474 24.36 25.66 10.20
C ALA A 474 25.05 25.28 11.53
N ASP A 475 24.39 25.50 12.67
CA ASP A 475 24.91 25.22 14.00
C ASP A 475 24.56 23.81 14.49
N TYR A 476 23.71 23.07 13.76
CA TYR A 476 23.19 21.78 14.23
C TYR A 476 24.29 20.74 14.44
N GLN A 477 25.31 20.71 13.58
CA GLN A 477 26.41 19.74 13.72
C GLN A 477 27.16 19.94 15.05
N LYS A 478 27.42 21.20 15.45
CA LYS A 478 28.01 21.53 16.75
C LYS A 478 27.15 21.03 17.91
N VAL A 479 25.84 21.29 17.86
CA VAL A 479 24.91 20.80 18.90
C VAL A 479 24.90 19.27 18.93
N PHE A 480 24.87 18.61 17.79
CA PHE A 480 24.92 17.15 17.71
C PHE A 480 26.17 16.59 18.41
N ASP A 481 27.35 17.13 18.12
CA ASP A 481 28.62 16.66 18.70
C ASP A 481 28.68 16.90 20.21
N GLU A 482 28.21 18.05 20.69
CA GLU A 482 28.08 18.34 22.12
C GLU A 482 27.12 17.37 22.84
N GLN A 483 25.97 17.05 22.24
CA GLN A 483 25.02 16.11 22.83
C GLN A 483 25.54 14.67 22.81
N LYS A 484 26.22 14.28 21.73
CA LYS A 484 26.86 12.98 21.61
C LYS A 484 27.95 12.80 22.67
N ALA A 485 28.78 13.82 22.93
CA ALA A 485 29.76 13.81 24.01
C ALA A 485 29.12 13.63 25.41
N LYS A 486 27.88 14.10 25.57
CA LYS A 486 27.06 13.90 26.79
C LYS A 486 26.26 12.58 26.79
N GLY A 487 26.55 11.67 25.86
CA GLY A 487 25.89 10.36 25.75
C GLY A 487 24.44 10.42 25.29
N ARG A 488 24.01 11.50 24.62
CA ARG A 488 22.66 11.67 24.09
C ARG A 488 22.67 11.60 22.56
N LEU A 489 21.71 10.87 21.98
CA LEU A 489 21.52 10.73 20.53
C LEU A 489 20.20 11.39 20.10
N PRO A 490 20.10 11.91 18.86
CA PRO A 490 18.86 12.54 18.40
C PRO A 490 17.75 11.50 18.27
N ILE A 491 16.54 11.85 18.72
CA ILE A 491 15.35 10.99 18.65
C ILE A 491 14.17 11.64 17.91
N TYR A 492 14.26 12.95 17.67
CA TYR A 492 13.27 13.75 16.95
C TYR A 492 13.94 14.94 16.27
N LEU A 493 13.49 15.25 15.07
CA LEU A 493 13.83 16.43 14.28
C LEU A 493 12.56 17.03 13.68
N ASN A 494 12.48 18.34 13.65
CA ASN A 494 11.53 19.12 12.84
C ASN A 494 12.27 20.32 12.24
N GLY A 495 12.21 20.47 10.93
CA GLY A 495 12.86 21.55 10.20
C GLY A 495 11.86 22.59 9.72
N TYR A 496 12.26 23.86 9.76
CA TYR A 496 11.40 24.97 9.37
C TYR A 496 12.21 26.19 8.93
N MET A 497 11.58 27.04 8.13
CA MET A 497 12.11 28.36 7.77
C MET A 497 11.53 29.42 8.69
N HIS A 498 12.36 30.36 9.13
CA HIS A 498 11.92 31.55 9.86
C HIS A 498 12.73 32.75 9.40
N ASN A 499 12.04 33.75 8.84
CA ASN A 499 12.63 34.98 8.27
C ASN A 499 13.81 34.68 7.34
N GLY A 500 13.59 33.78 6.37
CA GLY A 500 14.60 33.39 5.38
C GLY A 500 15.74 32.49 5.88
N THR A 501 15.79 32.19 7.18
CA THR A 501 16.83 31.34 7.77
C THR A 501 16.29 29.95 8.10
N PRO A 502 17.02 28.85 7.78
CA PRO A 502 16.64 27.50 8.15
C PRO A 502 16.98 27.17 9.61
N TYR A 503 16.04 26.52 10.29
CA TYR A 503 16.16 26.08 11.67
C TYR A 503 15.75 24.62 11.82
N LEU A 504 16.31 23.98 12.84
CA LEU A 504 15.91 22.67 13.34
C LEU A 504 15.45 22.79 14.79
N SER A 505 14.31 22.17 15.08
CA SER A 505 13.92 21.74 16.41
C SER A 505 14.40 20.31 16.60
N ALA A 506 15.13 20.04 17.68
CA ALA A 506 15.72 18.73 17.93
C ALA A 506 15.58 18.28 19.39
N ILE A 507 15.34 16.98 19.58
CA ILE A 507 15.36 16.32 20.89
C ILE A 507 16.45 15.24 20.87
N PHE A 508 17.30 15.26 21.88
CA PHE A 508 18.33 14.25 22.13
C PHE A 508 18.08 13.53 23.44
N ALA A 509 18.36 12.24 23.52
CA ALA A 509 18.09 11.41 24.69
C ALA A 509 19.16 10.32 24.88
N SER A 510 19.44 9.92 26.13
CA SER A 510 20.51 8.95 26.46
C SER A 510 20.06 7.50 26.56
N LYS A 511 18.76 7.22 26.67
CA LYS A 511 18.28 5.83 26.76
C LYS A 511 18.35 5.09 25.43
N TYR A 512 18.18 5.79 24.32
CA TYR A 512 18.20 5.18 22.99
C TYR A 512 19.65 4.99 22.55
N LYS A 513 20.29 3.92 23.03
CA LYS A 513 21.68 3.54 22.71
C LYS A 513 21.79 2.63 21.47
N ASN A 514 20.72 2.51 20.70
CA ASN A 514 20.75 1.76 19.44
C ASN A 514 21.82 2.36 18.51
N LYS A 515 22.35 1.54 17.59
CA LYS A 515 23.20 2.09 16.53
C LYS A 515 22.39 3.13 15.77
N THR A 516 22.88 4.37 15.74
CA THR A 516 22.18 5.52 15.16
C THR A 516 22.99 6.11 14.00
N ARG A 517 22.30 6.43 12.91
CA ARG A 517 22.79 7.30 11.83
C ARG A 517 21.94 8.55 11.84
N ALA A 518 22.58 9.72 11.80
CA ALA A 518 21.88 10.99 11.71
C ALA A 518 22.55 11.85 10.64
N ARG A 519 21.72 12.53 9.84
CA ARG A 519 22.15 13.45 8.78
C ARG A 519 21.20 14.64 8.73
N HIS A 520 21.70 15.79 8.34
CA HIS A 520 20.93 17.00 8.07
C HIS A 520 21.47 17.70 6.82
N GLY A 521 20.74 18.68 6.30
CA GLY A 521 21.14 19.44 5.10
C GLY A 521 21.15 18.63 3.82
N LEU A 522 20.42 17.52 3.76
CA LEU A 522 20.41 16.65 2.58
C LEU A 522 19.49 17.21 1.49
N SER A 523 19.95 17.16 0.24
CA SER A 523 19.08 17.29 -0.94
C SER A 523 18.14 16.08 -1.04
N SER A 524 17.12 16.16 -1.91
CA SER A 524 16.25 15.00 -2.18
C SER A 524 17.04 13.75 -2.59
N GLY A 525 18.03 13.90 -3.48
CA GLY A 525 18.87 12.80 -3.95
C GLY A 525 19.81 12.26 -2.85
N GLY A 526 20.42 13.15 -2.08
CA GLY A 526 21.27 12.76 -0.94
C GLY A 526 20.49 11.99 0.13
N TYR A 527 19.28 12.45 0.46
CA TYR A 527 18.39 11.77 1.39
C TYR A 527 17.98 10.37 0.91
N GLN A 528 17.62 10.22 -0.37
CA GLN A 528 17.27 8.92 -0.93
C GLN A 528 18.45 7.94 -0.81
N SER A 529 19.65 8.37 -1.23
CA SER A 529 20.86 7.55 -1.16
C SER A 529 21.22 7.12 0.26
N GLU A 530 21.15 8.03 1.24
CA GLU A 530 21.44 7.68 2.64
C GLU A 530 20.39 6.75 3.24
N THR A 531 19.11 6.92 2.87
CA THR A 531 18.01 6.05 3.32
C THR A 531 18.17 4.64 2.76
N GLU A 532 18.49 4.49 1.48
CA GLU A 532 18.71 3.18 0.85
C GLU A 532 19.89 2.44 1.48
N LYS A 533 21.00 3.14 1.77
CA LYS A 533 22.13 2.58 2.53
C LYS A 533 21.71 2.15 3.93
N ALA A 534 20.96 3.00 4.64
CA ALA A 534 20.47 2.70 5.98
C ALA A 534 19.60 1.43 6.00
N TRP A 535 18.64 1.31 5.07
CA TRP A 535 17.80 0.12 4.95
C TRP A 535 18.59 -1.14 4.60
N LYS A 536 19.58 -1.04 3.70
CA LYS A 536 20.47 -2.18 3.37
C LYS A 536 21.22 -2.69 4.60
N ASP A 537 21.58 -1.79 5.51
CA ASP A 537 22.32 -2.12 6.74
C ASP A 537 21.40 -2.49 7.93
N GLY A 538 20.09 -2.61 7.66
CA GLY A 538 19.06 -3.00 8.63
C GLY A 538 18.66 -1.89 9.61
N PHE A 539 18.85 -0.63 9.24
CA PHE A 539 18.33 0.51 10.01
C PHE A 539 16.91 0.86 9.56
N GLU A 540 16.13 1.46 10.45
CA GLU A 540 14.78 1.98 10.23
C GLU A 540 14.73 3.47 10.53
N ILE A 541 13.71 4.17 10.03
CA ILE A 541 13.56 5.60 10.30
C ILE A 541 12.97 5.80 11.69
N GLN A 542 13.73 6.49 12.54
CA GLN A 542 13.28 6.96 13.85
C GLN A 542 12.63 8.34 13.74
N SER A 543 13.23 9.23 12.94
CA SER A 543 12.74 10.58 12.70
C SER A 543 13.15 11.04 11.32
N VAL A 544 12.27 11.76 10.65
CA VAL A 544 12.55 12.43 9.39
C VAL A 544 11.80 13.75 9.39
N THR A 545 12.45 14.78 8.87
CA THR A 545 11.83 16.07 8.61
C THR A 545 12.30 16.60 7.27
N ALA A 546 11.48 17.45 6.67
CA ALA A 546 11.87 18.22 5.51
C ALA A 546 11.23 19.61 5.55
N PHE A 547 11.85 20.55 4.84
CA PHE A 547 11.39 21.93 4.75
C PHE A 547 11.88 22.57 3.44
N ASP A 548 11.41 23.79 3.18
CA ASP A 548 11.89 24.63 2.08
C ASP A 548 13.32 25.08 2.39
N GLY A 549 14.32 24.48 1.76
CA GLY A 549 15.74 24.70 2.00
C GLY A 549 16.31 26.00 1.45
N ALA A 550 15.46 27.01 1.22
CA ALA A 550 15.62 28.15 0.31
C ALA A 550 15.38 27.80 -1.17
N GLU A 551 14.86 28.77 -1.92
CA GLU A 551 14.58 28.68 -3.36
C GLU A 551 13.66 27.52 -3.79
N SER A 552 12.67 27.17 -2.96
CA SER A 552 11.71 26.09 -3.27
C SER A 552 12.39 24.73 -3.49
N GLN A 553 13.49 24.47 -2.78
CA GLN A 553 14.18 23.19 -2.80
C GLN A 553 13.85 22.36 -1.56
N HIS A 554 13.67 21.05 -1.73
CA HIS A 554 13.44 20.17 -0.58
C HIS A 554 14.75 19.91 0.14
N ARG A 555 14.78 20.21 1.43
CA ARG A 555 15.92 19.94 2.32
C ARG A 555 15.49 19.02 3.44
N PHE A 556 16.29 17.98 3.69
CA PHE A 556 15.95 16.88 4.60
C PHE A 556 16.92 16.77 5.77
N GLY A 557 16.37 16.39 6.93
CA GLY A 557 17.12 15.86 8.06
C GLY A 557 16.47 14.56 8.54
N ALA A 558 17.28 13.58 8.92
CA ALA A 558 16.78 12.28 9.32
C ALA A 558 17.69 11.57 10.31
N VAL A 559 17.05 10.70 11.10
CA VAL A 559 17.64 9.80 12.07
C VAL A 559 17.17 8.40 11.74
N TRP A 560 18.13 7.50 11.52
CA TRP A 560 17.89 6.08 11.36
C TRP A 560 18.49 5.33 12.55
N VAL A 561 17.78 4.32 13.03
CA VAL A 561 18.20 3.48 14.16
C VAL A 561 18.12 2.02 13.78
N LYS A 562 19.02 1.21 14.33
CA LYS A 562 18.89 -0.25 14.23
C LYS A 562 17.85 -0.70 15.29
N PRO A 563 16.75 -1.37 14.89
CA PRO A 563 15.70 -1.80 15.80
C PRO A 563 16.17 -2.81 16.84
#